data_AF-A0A9X7W3N7-F1
#
_entry.id   AF-A0A9X7W3N7-F1
#
_cell.length_a   1.000
_cell.length_b   1.000
_cell.length_c   1.000
_cell.angle_alpha   90.00
_cell.angle_beta   90.00
_cell.angle_gamma   90.00
#
_symmetry.space_group_name_H-M   'P 1'
#
loop_
_entity.id
_entity.type
_entity.pdbx_description
1 polymer ?
#
loop_
_entity_poly.entity_id
_entity_poly.type
_entity_poly.pdbx_seq_one_letter_code
_entity_poly.pdbx_strand_id
1 'polypeptide(L)'
;MLTYGGAHYASDALMYLPEDKVLFVGDLAFIGYHPSMADGNPEQWVTILGRILEPDFDTVVAGHGPVGNRSHVEHNRNSPYGGEQVLGTGSKGRCYRISGTHECGSCRRDKCIGDG
;
A
#
# COMPACT_ATOMS: atom_id res chain seq x y z
N MET A 1 -3.60 -16.97 12.99
CA MET A 1 -3.27 -16.91 11.55
C MET A 1 -4.57 -16.99 10.78
N LEU A 2 -4.80 -16.07 9.85
CA LEU A 2 -5.99 -15.98 9.01
C LEU A 2 -5.54 -16.01 7.54
N THR A 3 -6.35 -16.62 6.68
CA THR A 3 -6.11 -16.65 5.23
C THR A 3 -7.39 -16.19 4.55
N TYR A 4 -7.31 -15.06 3.85
CA TYR A 4 -8.44 -14.60 3.03
C TYR A 4 -8.27 -14.99 1.56
N GLY A 5 -7.01 -15.08 1.07
CA GLY A 5 -6.65 -15.50 -0.29
C GLY A 5 -7.16 -14.58 -1.40
N GLY A 6 -6.48 -14.57 -2.55
CA GLY A 6 -7.03 -14.00 -3.79
C GLY A 6 -6.92 -12.48 -3.96
N ALA A 7 -6.12 -11.80 -3.13
CA ALA A 7 -5.88 -10.37 -3.25
C ALA A 7 -4.60 -10.07 -4.04
N HIS A 8 -3.43 -10.24 -3.44
CA HIS A 8 -2.12 -10.11 -4.07
C HIS A 8 -1.68 -11.44 -4.71
N TYR A 9 -1.93 -12.56 -4.01
CA TYR A 9 -1.81 -13.91 -4.56
C TYR A 9 -2.89 -14.84 -3.97
N ALA A 10 -3.10 -16.00 -4.60
CA ALA A 10 -4.08 -16.97 -4.11
C ALA A 10 -3.83 -17.45 -2.66
N SER A 11 -2.58 -17.35 -2.20
CA SER A 11 -2.10 -17.89 -0.92
C SER A 11 -1.87 -16.84 0.17
N ASP A 12 -2.46 -15.64 0.05
CA ASP A 12 -2.25 -14.58 1.02
C ASP A 12 -2.70 -14.98 2.44
N ALA A 13 -1.77 -14.81 3.39
CA ALA A 13 -1.96 -15.10 4.80
C ALA A 13 -1.58 -13.89 5.66
N LEU A 14 -2.25 -13.75 6.79
CA LEU A 14 -2.02 -12.68 7.76
C LEU A 14 -2.06 -13.17 9.21
N MET A 15 -1.43 -12.41 10.08
CA MET A 15 -1.29 -12.74 11.50
C MET A 15 -1.53 -11.51 12.35
N TYR A 16 -2.46 -11.63 13.30
CA TYR A 16 -2.77 -10.58 14.26
C TYR A 16 -2.35 -11.03 15.66
N LEU A 17 -1.61 -10.17 16.35
CA LEU A 17 -1.18 -10.31 17.73
C LEU A 17 -2.02 -9.33 18.58
N PRO A 18 -3.07 -9.78 19.27
CA PRO A 18 -4.00 -8.90 19.96
C PRO A 18 -3.39 -8.19 21.17
N GLU A 19 -2.49 -8.84 21.90
CA GLU A 19 -1.82 -8.25 23.08
C GLU A 19 -0.94 -7.08 22.69
N ASP A 20 -0.22 -7.20 21.57
CA ASP A 20 0.69 -6.17 21.06
C ASP A 20 0.01 -5.21 20.08
N LYS A 21 -1.25 -5.49 19.68
CA LYS A 21 -1.98 -4.78 18.63
C LYS A 21 -1.19 -4.66 17.31
N VAL A 22 -0.47 -5.73 16.96
CA VAL A 22 0.34 -5.81 15.73
C VAL A 22 -0.33 -6.71 14.71
N LEU A 23 -0.40 -6.24 13.48
CA LEU A 23 -0.95 -6.96 12.35
C LEU A 23 0.11 -7.15 11.25
N PHE A 24 0.44 -8.39 10.92
CA PHE A 24 1.30 -8.76 9.81
C PHE A 24 0.43 -9.12 8.61
N VAL A 25 0.62 -8.44 7.48
CA VAL A 25 -0.25 -8.58 6.29
C VAL A 25 0.47 -8.98 5.02
N GLY A 26 1.80 -9.16 5.07
CA GLY A 26 2.59 -9.43 3.85
C GLY A 26 2.30 -8.38 2.77
N ASP A 27 2.20 -8.82 1.53
CA ASP A 27 1.97 -7.94 0.38
C ASP A 27 0.48 -7.61 0.14
N LEU A 28 -0.37 -7.77 1.15
CA LEU A 28 -1.75 -7.25 1.12
C LEU A 28 -1.81 -5.74 1.40
N ALA A 29 -0.79 -5.15 2.03
CA ALA A 29 -0.71 -3.70 2.19
C ALA A 29 0.69 -3.21 1.82
N PHE A 30 0.75 -2.02 1.23
CA PHE A 30 1.99 -1.40 0.78
C PHE A 30 2.14 -0.03 1.44
N ILE A 31 3.30 0.21 2.03
CA ILE A 31 3.58 1.46 2.74
C ILE A 31 4.63 2.23 1.95
N GLY A 32 4.21 3.29 1.27
CA GLY A 32 5.09 4.09 0.40
C GLY A 32 5.40 3.46 -0.97
N TYR A 33 4.69 2.40 -1.35
CA TYR A 33 4.85 1.71 -2.64
C TYR A 33 3.51 1.51 -3.34
N HIS A 34 3.53 1.38 -4.67
CA HIS A 34 2.36 0.91 -5.42
C HIS A 34 2.15 -0.58 -5.16
N PRO A 35 0.91 -1.05 -4.90
CA PRO A 35 0.61 -2.47 -4.92
C PRO A 35 0.94 -3.07 -6.29
N SER A 36 1.72 -4.16 -6.31
CA SER A 36 1.85 -4.99 -7.51
C SER A 36 0.63 -5.90 -7.60
N MET A 37 -0.13 -5.76 -8.69
CA MET A 37 -1.36 -6.53 -8.93
C MET A 37 -1.24 -7.41 -10.18
N ALA A 38 -0.01 -7.75 -10.60
CA ALA A 38 0.23 -8.53 -11.81
C ALA A 38 -0.53 -9.87 -11.83
N ASP A 39 -0.59 -10.53 -10.68
CA ASP A 39 -1.31 -11.79 -10.45
C ASP A 39 -2.50 -11.63 -9.50
N GLY A 40 -2.81 -10.39 -9.11
CA GLY A 40 -3.79 -10.05 -8.08
C GLY A 40 -5.16 -9.64 -8.64
N ASN A 41 -6.18 -9.66 -7.78
CA ASN A 41 -7.51 -9.15 -8.11
C ASN A 41 -7.80 -7.88 -7.29
N PRO A 42 -7.83 -6.69 -7.93
CA PRO A 42 -8.05 -5.43 -7.22
C PRO A 42 -9.37 -5.29 -6.48
N GLU A 43 -10.47 -5.86 -7.00
CA GLU A 43 -11.77 -5.81 -6.33
C GLU A 43 -11.78 -6.68 -5.07
N GLN A 44 -11.20 -7.88 -5.17
CA GLN A 44 -11.01 -8.75 -4.00
C GLN A 44 -10.05 -8.13 -2.99
N TRP A 45 -9.00 -7.44 -3.47
CA TRP A 45 -8.05 -6.74 -2.61
C TRP A 45 -8.69 -5.66 -1.75
N VAL A 46 -9.51 -4.78 -2.33
CA VAL A 46 -10.27 -3.76 -1.57
C VAL A 46 -11.20 -4.41 -0.55
N THR A 47 -11.87 -5.51 -0.93
CA THR A 47 -12.75 -6.28 -0.03
C THR A 47 -11.98 -6.87 1.15
N ILE A 48 -10.81 -7.44 0.89
CA ILE A 48 -9.93 -8.05 1.89
C ILE A 48 -9.35 -6.98 2.83
N LEU A 49 -8.94 -5.82 2.31
CA LEU A 49 -8.52 -4.69 3.13
C LEU A 49 -9.64 -4.21 4.07
N GLY A 50 -10.90 -4.27 3.63
CA GLY A 50 -12.05 -4.04 4.50
C GLY A 50 -12.08 -4.98 5.71
N ARG A 51 -11.87 -6.28 5.49
CA ARG A 51 -11.83 -7.30 6.55
C ARG A 51 -10.62 -7.16 7.47
N ILE A 52 -9.48 -6.78 6.91
CA ILE A 52 -8.23 -6.56 7.65
C ILE A 52 -8.37 -5.40 8.64
N LEU A 53 -9.25 -4.44 8.36
CA LEU A 53 -9.50 -3.30 9.22
C LEU A 53 -10.41 -3.60 10.43
N GLU A 54 -11.09 -4.75 10.48
CA GLU A 54 -11.98 -5.15 11.58
C GLU A 54 -11.30 -5.30 12.95
N PRO A 55 -10.16 -6.03 13.10
CA PRO A 55 -9.46 -6.14 14.37
C PRO A 55 -8.83 -4.82 14.81
N ASP A 56 -8.72 -4.59 16.12
CA ASP A 56 -8.09 -3.40 16.72
C ASP A 56 -6.56 -3.51 16.76
N PHE A 57 -5.89 -3.12 15.67
CA PHE A 57 -4.43 -2.98 15.59
C PHE A 57 -4.00 -1.51 15.50
N ASP A 58 -2.83 -1.21 16.08
CA ASP A 58 -2.16 0.09 16.00
C ASP A 58 -0.99 0.04 15.01
N THR A 59 -0.33 -1.11 14.92
CA THR A 59 0.86 -1.32 14.08
C THR A 59 0.55 -2.32 12.97
N VAL A 60 1.00 -2.01 11.75
CA VAL A 60 0.95 -2.95 10.63
C VAL A 60 2.35 -3.18 10.06
N VAL A 61 2.65 -4.45 9.80
CA VAL A 61 3.87 -4.90 9.14
C VAL A 61 3.50 -5.44 7.77
N ALA A 62 3.80 -4.65 6.75
CA ALA A 62 3.68 -5.00 5.34
C ALA A 62 4.87 -5.87 4.88
N GLY A 63 4.71 -6.56 3.74
CA GLY A 63 5.80 -7.27 3.08
C GLY A 63 6.83 -6.32 2.47
N HIS A 64 6.38 -5.12 2.06
CA HIS A 64 7.24 -4.05 1.55
C HIS A 64 6.97 -2.69 2.20
N GLY A 65 8.05 -1.96 2.46
CA GLY A 65 8.02 -0.64 3.07
C GLY A 65 8.33 -0.65 4.57
N PRO A 66 8.35 0.54 5.20
CA PRO A 66 8.55 0.65 6.63
C PRO A 66 7.34 0.10 7.40
N VAL A 67 7.51 -0.11 8.71
CA VAL A 67 6.39 -0.39 9.62
C VAL A 67 5.41 0.79 9.59
N GLY A 68 4.12 0.47 9.49
CA GLY A 68 3.05 1.46 9.39
C GLY A 68 2.02 1.31 10.49
N ASN A 69 0.88 1.95 10.25
CA ASN A 69 -0.28 1.91 11.13
C ASN A 69 -1.56 1.74 10.31
N ARG A 70 -2.70 1.72 11.00
CA ARG A 70 -4.03 1.59 10.40
C ARG A 70 -4.31 2.54 9.23
N SER A 71 -3.90 3.80 9.30
CA SER A 71 -4.22 4.77 8.25
C SER A 71 -3.59 4.42 6.90
N HIS A 72 -2.48 3.67 6.92
CA HIS A 72 -1.87 3.17 5.68
C HIS A 72 -2.74 2.11 5.01
N VAL A 73 -3.34 1.20 5.79
CA VAL A 73 -4.26 0.17 5.27
C VAL A 73 -5.54 0.82 4.75
N GLU A 74 -6.05 1.85 5.44
CA GLU A 74 -7.19 2.65 4.97
C GLU A 74 -6.87 3.38 3.66
N HIS A 75 -5.67 3.95 3.54
CA HIS A 75 -5.21 4.57 2.30
C HIS A 75 -5.15 3.56 1.16
N ASN A 76 -4.57 2.38 1.39
CA ASN A 76 -4.52 1.31 0.39
C ASN A 76 -5.92 0.92 -0.10
N ARG A 77 -6.92 0.87 0.81
CA ARG A 77 -8.31 0.53 0.48
C ARG A 77 -9.04 1.63 -0.29
N ASN A 78 -8.86 2.88 0.12
CA ASN A 78 -9.61 4.02 -0.40
C ASN A 78 -8.97 4.59 -1.69
N SER A 79 -7.69 4.33 -1.89
CA SER A 79 -6.86 4.80 -3.00
C SER A 79 -6.18 3.63 -3.74
N PRO A 80 -6.93 2.60 -4.20
CA PRO A 80 -6.34 1.37 -4.74
C PRO A 80 -5.50 1.58 -6.01
N TYR A 81 -5.67 2.73 -6.67
CA TYR A 81 -4.96 3.11 -7.90
C TYR A 81 -4.39 4.54 -7.88
N GLY A 82 -4.43 5.25 -6.74
CA GLY A 82 -4.17 6.69 -6.73
C GLY A 82 -3.71 7.24 -5.39
N GLY A 83 -2.40 7.44 -5.26
CA GLY A 83 -1.78 8.17 -4.15
C GLY A 83 -0.46 8.81 -4.60
N GLU A 84 -0.10 9.95 -4.02
CA GLU A 84 1.19 10.63 -4.24
C GLU A 84 2.34 9.66 -3.90
N GLN A 85 3.17 9.33 -4.89
CA GLN A 85 4.28 8.40 -4.72
C GLN A 85 5.62 9.15 -4.66
N VAL A 86 6.38 8.98 -3.58
CA VAL A 86 7.83 8.97 -3.72
C VAL A 86 8.18 7.58 -4.24
N LEU A 87 8.04 7.38 -5.56
CA LEU A 87 8.66 6.23 -6.21
C LEU A 87 10.15 6.34 -5.89
N GLY A 88 10.63 5.44 -5.04
CA GLY A 88 12.04 5.33 -4.69
C GLY A 88 12.87 5.51 -5.94
N THR A 89 13.94 6.29 -5.80
CA THR A 89 14.82 6.66 -6.90
C THR A 89 15.23 5.42 -7.67
N GLY A 90 14.61 5.17 -8.84
CA GLY A 90 15.24 4.34 -9.87
C GLY A 90 16.66 4.85 -10.04
N SER A 91 17.61 4.02 -10.48
CA SER A 91 19.08 4.24 -10.46
C SER A 91 19.63 5.58 -11.02
N LYS A 92 18.78 6.54 -11.39
CA LYS A 92 19.06 7.94 -11.74
C LYS A 92 18.15 9.00 -11.06
N GLY A 93 17.46 8.68 -9.97
CA GLY A 93 16.74 9.62 -9.10
C GLY A 93 15.70 10.53 -9.75
N ARG A 94 14.73 9.98 -10.50
CA ARG A 94 13.60 10.72 -11.10
C ARG A 94 12.26 10.33 -10.46
N CYS A 95 11.38 11.31 -10.24
CA CYS A 95 10.00 11.14 -9.78
C CYS A 95 9.06 11.19 -10.99
N TYR A 96 8.01 10.37 -11.03
CA TYR A 96 7.02 10.35 -12.12
C TYR A 96 5.64 10.78 -11.59
N ARG A 97 4.91 11.58 -12.38
CA ARG A 97 3.54 11.99 -12.08
C ARG A 97 2.57 10.92 -12.57
N ILE A 98 1.78 10.34 -11.66
CA ILE A 98 0.67 9.45 -12.03
C ILE A 98 -0.62 10.08 -11.50
N SER A 99 -1.29 10.82 -12.40
CA SER A 99 -2.65 11.39 -12.30
C SER A 99 -2.89 12.70 -11.54
N GLY A 100 -3.61 13.61 -12.23
CA GLY A 100 -4.82 14.22 -11.68
C GLY A 100 -4.71 15.60 -11.06
N THR A 101 -4.51 15.67 -9.75
CA THR A 101 -4.81 16.90 -9.00
C THR A 101 -3.96 16.98 -7.73
N HIS A 102 -3.30 18.12 -7.59
CA HIS A 102 -2.44 18.60 -6.50
C HIS A 102 -0.93 18.32 -6.64
N GLU A 103 -0.16 19.32 -6.22
CA GLU A 103 1.22 19.63 -6.59
C GLU A 103 2.24 18.56 -6.17
N CYS A 104 3.36 18.45 -6.92
CA CYS A 104 4.53 17.60 -6.65
C CYS A 104 5.12 17.97 -5.26
N GLY A 105 4.56 17.44 -4.17
CA GLY A 105 4.72 18.02 -2.82
C GLY A 105 6.09 17.76 -2.18
N SER A 106 6.83 16.76 -2.64
CA SER A 106 8.08 16.32 -2.01
C SER A 106 9.29 16.17 -2.96
N CYS A 107 9.12 16.32 -4.27
CA CYS A 107 10.20 16.16 -5.25
C CYS A 107 10.66 17.54 -5.77
N ARG A 108 11.97 17.75 -5.96
CA ARG A 108 12.45 19.03 -6.55
C ARG A 108 11.80 19.23 -7.92
N ARG A 109 11.32 20.45 -8.18
CA ARG A 109 10.59 20.83 -9.41
C ARG A 109 11.31 20.46 -10.71
N ASP A 110 12.65 20.42 -10.73
CA ASP A 110 13.47 20.04 -11.88
C ASP A 110 13.44 18.54 -12.23
N LYS A 111 12.75 17.73 -11.42
CA LYS A 111 12.67 16.26 -11.59
C LYS A 111 11.27 15.72 -11.84
N CYS A 112 10.25 16.57 -11.86
CA CYS A 112 8.89 16.16 -12.20
C CYS A 112 8.77 16.18 -13.75
N ILE A 113 8.66 15.00 -14.39
CA ILE A 113 8.44 14.88 -15.85
C ILE A 113 6.93 14.74 -16.10
N GLY A 114 6.38 15.55 -17.02
CA GLY A 114 4.98 15.47 -17.47
C GLY A 114 4.18 16.78 -17.44
N ASP A 115 4.82 17.96 -17.36
CA ASP A 115 4.15 19.24 -17.62
C ASP A 115 4.16 19.49 -19.14
N GLY A 116 3.10 19.00 -19.79
CA GLY A 116 2.75 19.30 -21.18
C GLY A 116 1.26 19.53 -21.27
#